data_AF-A0A2C9KQF9-F1
#
_entry.id   AF-A0A2C9KQF9-F1
#
_cell.length_a   1.000
_cell.length_b   1.000
_cell.length_c   1.000
_cell.angle_alpha   90.00
_cell.angle_beta   90.00
_cell.angle_gamma   90.00
#
_symmetry.space_group_name_H-M   'P 1'
#
loop_
_entity.id
_entity.type
_entity.pdbx_description
1 polymer ?
#
loop_
_entity_poly.entity_id
_entity_poly.type
_entity_poly.pdbx_seq_one_letter_code
_entity_poly.pdbx_strand_id
1 'polypeptide(L)'
;MNEINLQLQGKILTLVDTKQINVSFIEKLNLFYHNISRNEFYNLPGLALLTNELLPEDIDVYATHLKMLKEEMTTRFQDVINLKIETWMIHPFETSVTDVQVDLQEEMVELQKDITSPMNFKRGGTEEMWLQRIVPVKYPKL
;
A
#
# COMPACT_ATOMS: atom_id res chain seq x y z
N MET A 1 11.20 6.40 -9.04
CA MET A 1 11.40 4.94 -8.96
C MET A 1 12.15 4.53 -7.69
N ASN A 2 13.21 5.24 -7.28
CA ASN A 2 13.98 4.91 -6.07
C ASN A 2 13.19 5.10 -4.76
N GLU A 3 12.26 6.04 -4.70
CA GLU A 3 11.49 6.35 -3.47
C GLU A 3 10.56 5.22 -3.02
N ILE A 4 9.96 4.46 -3.94
CA ILE A 4 9.13 3.30 -3.58
C ILE A 4 9.99 2.14 -3.12
N ASN A 5 11.13 1.90 -3.77
CA ASN A 5 12.10 0.93 -3.27
C ASN A 5 12.55 1.31 -1.86
N LEU A 6 12.79 2.60 -1.58
CA LEU A 6 13.11 3.07 -0.22
C LEU A 6 11.95 2.91 0.77
N GLN A 7 10.70 3.11 0.34
CA GLN A 7 9.54 2.90 1.20
C GLN A 7 9.30 1.42 1.53
N LEU A 8 9.59 0.52 0.57
CA LEU A 8 9.44 -0.93 0.74
C LEU A 8 10.67 -1.59 1.38
N GLN A 9 11.84 -0.94 1.38
CA GLN A 9 13.08 -1.49 1.91
C GLN A 9 13.42 -0.90 3.30
N GLY A 10 13.62 -1.77 4.28
CA GLY A 10 14.18 -1.40 5.60
C GLY A 10 13.18 -0.91 6.64
N LYS A 11 11.94 -0.58 6.26
CA LYS A 11 10.83 -0.33 7.21
C LYS A 11 10.03 -1.62 7.41
N ILE A 12 9.68 -1.93 8.67
CA ILE A 12 8.68 -2.98 8.94
C ILE A 12 7.32 -2.39 8.56
N LEU A 13 6.63 -3.01 7.60
CA LEU A 13 5.34 -2.54 7.08
C LEU A 13 4.23 -3.53 7.42
N THR A 14 3.02 -3.04 7.64
CA THR A 14 1.84 -3.91 7.71
C THR A 14 1.42 -4.35 6.30
N LEU A 15 0.58 -5.38 6.21
CA LEU A 15 -0.04 -5.78 4.94
C LEU A 15 -0.89 -4.65 4.33
N VAL A 16 -1.54 -3.84 5.17
CA VAL A 16 -2.33 -2.68 4.75
C VAL A 16 -1.42 -1.64 4.09
N ASP A 17 -0.29 -1.31 4.72
CA ASP A 17 0.69 -0.36 4.16
C ASP A 17 1.24 -0.86 2.83
N THR A 18 1.60 -2.15 2.78
CA THR A 18 2.17 -2.78 1.59
C THR A 18 1.17 -2.71 0.42
N LYS A 19 -0.10 -3.01 0.67
CA LYS A 19 -1.16 -2.86 -0.34
C LYS A 19 -1.33 -1.41 -0.79
N GLN A 20 -1.41 -0.47 0.15
CA GLN A 20 -1.62 0.94 -0.15
C GLN A 20 -0.47 1.53 -1.00
N ILE A 21 0.79 1.21 -0.65
CA ILE A 21 1.97 1.66 -1.40
C ILE A 21 1.93 1.12 -2.84
N ASN A 22 1.65 -0.17 -3.01
CA ASN A 22 1.61 -0.79 -4.34
C ASN A 22 0.48 -0.24 -5.21
N VAL A 23 -0.74 -0.12 -4.67
CA VAL A 23 -1.88 0.47 -5.40
C VAL A 23 -1.57 1.92 -5.77
N SER A 24 -1.07 2.73 -4.82
CA SER A 24 -0.71 4.12 -5.11
C SER A 24 0.35 4.23 -6.20
N PHE A 25 1.35 3.35 -6.20
CA PHE A 25 2.37 3.35 -7.23
C PHE A 25 1.82 3.03 -8.62
N ILE A 26 0.99 2.00 -8.74
CA ILE A 26 0.36 1.60 -10.01
C ILE A 26 -0.51 2.73 -10.57
N GLU A 27 -1.28 3.39 -9.70
CA GLU A 27 -2.08 4.57 -10.09
C GLU A 27 -1.21 5.75 -10.53
N LYS A 28 -0.06 5.97 -9.87
CA LYS A 28 0.92 6.99 -10.31
C LYS A 28 1.49 6.67 -11.68
N LEU A 29 1.80 5.41 -11.99
CA LEU A 29 2.26 5.01 -13.33
C LEU A 29 1.20 5.32 -14.40
N ASN A 30 -0.07 5.04 -14.09
CA ASN A 30 -1.19 5.37 -14.97
C ASN A 30 -1.33 6.90 -15.17
N LEU A 31 -1.21 7.67 -14.09
CA LEU A 31 -1.20 9.13 -14.16
C LEU A 31 -0.05 9.65 -15.03
N PHE A 32 1.16 9.11 -14.86
CA PHE A 32 2.33 9.55 -15.62
C PHE A 32 2.17 9.24 -17.11
N TYR A 33 1.59 8.08 -17.45
CA TYR A 33 1.21 7.74 -18.82
C TYR A 33 0.26 8.79 -19.42
N HIS A 34 -0.81 9.17 -18.71
CA HIS A 34 -1.74 10.19 -19.23
C HIS A 34 -1.11 11.58 -19.33
N ASN A 35 -0.20 11.94 -18.43
CA ASN A 35 0.45 13.25 -18.44
C ASN A 35 1.45 13.35 -19.58
N ILE A 36 2.28 12.32 -19.80
CA ILE A 36 3.26 12.33 -20.87
C ILE A 36 2.59 12.34 -22.25
N SER A 37 1.50 11.60 -22.45
CA SER A 37 0.70 11.65 -23.69
C SER A 37 0.09 13.03 -23.97
N ARG A 38 -0.02 13.89 -22.94
CA ARG A 38 -0.46 15.30 -23.06
C ARG A 38 0.70 16.29 -23.11
N ASN A 39 1.94 15.81 -23.24
CA ASN A 39 3.16 16.63 -23.18
C ASN A 39 3.35 17.35 -21.83
N GLU A 40 2.82 16.78 -20.74
CA GLU A 40 2.95 17.30 -19.38
C GLU A 40 4.01 16.48 -18.59
N PHE A 41 5.18 17.07 -18.34
CA PHE A 41 6.33 16.35 -17.81
C PHE A 41 6.61 16.59 -16.31
N TYR A 42 5.73 17.29 -15.59
CA TYR A 42 5.95 17.69 -14.19
C TYR A 42 6.32 16.53 -13.26
N ASN A 43 5.75 15.34 -13.50
CA ASN A 43 6.01 14.16 -12.69
C ASN A 43 7.31 13.42 -13.04
N LEU A 44 7.94 13.78 -14.15
CA LEU A 44 9.16 13.17 -14.69
C LEU A 44 10.21 14.28 -14.88
N PRO A 45 10.74 14.87 -13.81
CA PRO A 45 11.60 16.05 -13.90
C PRO A 45 12.85 15.82 -14.76
N GLY A 46 13.39 14.60 -14.80
CA GLY A 46 14.51 14.26 -15.70
C GLY A 46 14.12 14.37 -17.18
N LEU A 47 12.89 13.99 -17.53
CA LEU A 47 12.36 14.13 -18.89
C LEU A 47 11.93 15.57 -19.19
N ALA A 48 11.43 16.28 -18.17
CA ALA A 48 11.07 17.70 -18.28
C ALA A 48 12.27 18.60 -18.65
N LEU A 49 13.50 18.17 -18.36
CA LEU A 49 14.72 18.88 -18.76
C LEU A 49 15.05 18.71 -20.26
N LEU A 50 14.51 17.67 -20.90
CA LEU A 50 14.80 17.31 -22.28
C LEU A 50 13.68 17.69 -23.25
N THR A 51 12.65 18.44 -22.81
CA THR A 51 11.43 18.68 -23.61
C THR A 51 11.67 19.28 -24.99
N ASN A 52 12.70 20.12 -25.13
CA ASN A 52 13.07 20.72 -26.42
C ASN A 52 13.82 19.75 -27.36
N GLU A 53 14.27 18.61 -26.85
CA GLU A 53 15.03 17.58 -27.57
C GLU A 53 14.17 16.36 -27.91
N LEU A 54 12.99 16.23 -27.29
CA LEU A 54 12.09 15.09 -27.49
C LEU A 54 11.31 15.22 -28.79
N LEU A 55 11.38 14.19 -29.61
CA LEU A 55 10.49 14.01 -30.75
C LEU A 55 9.15 13.40 -30.29
N PRO A 56 8.06 13.59 -31.06
CA PRO A 56 6.79 12.94 -30.77
C PRO A 56 6.90 11.41 -30.62
N GLU A 57 7.76 10.78 -31.41
CA GLU A 57 8.04 9.34 -31.36
C GLU A 57 8.66 8.91 -30.03
N ASP A 58 9.52 9.75 -29.43
CA ASP A 58 10.12 9.48 -28.12
C ASP A 58 9.04 9.45 -27.03
N ILE A 59 8.07 10.37 -27.11
CA ILE A 59 6.95 10.45 -26.17
C ILE A 59 6.12 9.17 -26.22
N ASP A 60 5.85 8.65 -27.42
CA ASP A 60 5.11 7.39 -27.60
C ASP A 60 5.86 6.19 -27.01
N VAL A 61 7.20 6.16 -27.15
CA VAL A 61 8.04 5.13 -26.53
C VAL A 61 7.97 5.20 -25.01
N TYR A 62 8.14 6.39 -24.41
CA TYR A 62 8.04 6.54 -22.96
C TYR A 62 6.65 6.21 -22.42
N ALA A 63 5.59 6.63 -23.11
CA ALA A 63 4.22 6.26 -22.77
C ALA A 63 4.03 4.74 -22.79
N THR A 64 4.54 4.07 -23.82
CA THR A 64 4.50 2.61 -23.95
C THR A 64 5.23 1.93 -22.80
N HIS A 65 6.43 2.39 -22.44
CA HIS A 65 7.17 1.85 -21.30
C HIS A 65 6.44 2.03 -19.97
N LEU A 66 5.80 3.18 -19.73
CA LEU A 66 5.00 3.39 -18.51
C LEU A 66 3.81 2.44 -18.43
N LYS A 67 3.15 2.17 -19.57
CA LYS A 67 2.06 1.20 -19.65
C LYS A 67 2.54 -0.22 -19.37
N MET A 68 3.63 -0.66 -20.00
CA MET A 68 4.21 -1.98 -19.76
C MET A 68 4.63 -2.15 -18.30
N LEU A 69 5.29 -1.15 -17.72
CA LEU A 69 5.70 -1.17 -16.32
C LEU A 69 4.49 -1.28 -15.38
N LYS A 70 3.39 -0.57 -15.68
CA LYS A 70 2.14 -0.69 -14.92
C LYS A 70 1.60 -2.12 -14.96
N GLU A 71 1.56 -2.74 -16.14
CA GLU A 71 1.08 -4.12 -16.34
C GLU A 71 1.96 -5.14 -15.58
N GLU A 72 3.28 -4.99 -15.67
CA GLU A 72 4.24 -5.83 -14.94
C GLU A 72 4.09 -5.69 -13.43
N MET A 73 3.98 -4.47 -12.91
CA MET A 73 3.81 -4.23 -11.47
C MET A 73 2.47 -4.74 -10.96
N THR A 74 1.40 -4.57 -11.75
CA THR A 74 0.08 -5.11 -11.42
C THR A 74 0.12 -6.63 -11.34
N THR A 75 0.80 -7.29 -12.29
CA THR A 75 0.97 -8.74 -12.30
C THR A 75 1.82 -9.22 -11.12
N ARG A 76 2.95 -8.55 -10.88
CA ARG A 76 3.90 -8.92 -9.81
C ARG A 76 3.29 -8.81 -8.42
N PHE A 77 2.45 -7.81 -8.19
CA PHE A 77 1.84 -7.54 -6.87
C PHE A 77 0.36 -7.89 -6.81
N GLN A 78 -0.13 -8.73 -7.74
CA GLN A 78 -1.54 -9.06 -7.86
C GLN A 78 -2.14 -9.58 -6.55
N ASP A 79 -1.43 -10.45 -5.84
CA ASP A 79 -1.89 -11.03 -4.57
C ASP A 79 -2.07 -9.96 -3.49
N VAL A 80 -1.11 -9.03 -3.39
CA VAL A 80 -1.14 -7.93 -2.42
C VAL A 80 -2.23 -6.93 -2.77
N ILE A 81 -2.38 -6.60 -4.06
CA ILE A 81 -3.41 -5.66 -4.54
C ILE A 81 -4.81 -6.23 -4.29
N ASN A 82 -4.99 -7.52 -4.53
CA ASN A 82 -6.28 -8.21 -4.35
C ASN A 82 -6.56 -8.63 -2.91
N LEU A 83 -5.59 -8.46 -1.99
CA LEU A 83 -5.76 -8.78 -0.59
C LEU A 83 -6.98 -8.06 -0.01
N LYS A 84 -7.95 -8.80 0.51
CA LYS A 84 -9.11 -8.22 1.17
C LYS A 84 -8.68 -7.71 2.55
N ILE A 85 -8.71 -6.39 2.74
CA ILE A 85 -8.49 -5.80 4.06
C ILE A 85 -9.84 -5.73 4.74
N GLU A 86 -10.01 -6.54 5.79
CA GLU A 86 -11.24 -6.53 6.60
C GLU A 86 -11.25 -5.32 7.54
N THR A 87 -12.44 -4.82 7.89
CA THR A 87 -12.59 -3.63 8.73
C THR A 87 -11.85 -3.75 10.07
N TRP A 88 -11.83 -4.94 10.66
CA TRP A 88 -11.14 -5.19 11.93
C TRP A 88 -9.63 -4.99 11.86
N MET A 89 -9.00 -5.15 10.69
CA MET A 89 -7.56 -4.95 10.54
C MET A 89 -7.17 -3.47 10.63
N ILE A 90 -8.10 -2.56 10.30
CA ILE A 90 -7.90 -1.11 10.34
C ILE A 90 -8.49 -0.51 11.62
N HIS A 91 -9.69 -0.96 12.00
CA HIS A 91 -10.48 -0.45 13.12
C HIS A 91 -10.84 -1.57 14.11
N PRO A 92 -9.86 -2.21 14.76
CA PRO A 92 -10.10 -3.39 15.59
C PRO A 92 -11.01 -3.13 16.79
N PHE A 93 -11.03 -1.91 17.32
CA PHE A 93 -11.83 -1.55 18.50
C PHE A 93 -13.23 -1.01 18.18
N GLU A 94 -13.51 -0.72 16.91
CA GLU A 94 -14.82 -0.24 16.43
C GLU A 94 -15.60 -1.34 15.69
N THR A 95 -14.91 -2.41 15.29
CA THR A 95 -15.53 -3.52 14.56
C THR A 95 -16.34 -4.41 15.50
N SER A 96 -17.55 -4.78 15.08
CA SER A 96 -18.32 -5.80 15.80
C SER A 96 -17.63 -7.15 15.67
N VAL A 97 -17.44 -7.85 16.80
CA VAL A 97 -16.86 -9.21 16.81
C VAL A 97 -17.67 -10.17 15.93
N THR A 98 -18.99 -9.98 15.84
CA THR A 98 -19.86 -10.82 15.00
C THR A 98 -19.59 -10.73 13.52
N ASP A 99 -18.93 -9.64 13.07
CA ASP A 99 -18.61 -9.39 11.67
C ASP A 99 -17.23 -9.96 11.30
N VAL A 100 -16.48 -10.47 12.28
CA VAL A 100 -15.19 -11.12 12.12
C VAL A 100 -15.39 -12.62 11.88
N GLN A 101 -14.46 -13.25 11.15
CA GLN A 101 -14.43 -14.69 10.91
C GLN A 101 -14.49 -15.48 12.24
N VAL A 102 -15.33 -16.52 12.28
CA VAL A 102 -15.72 -17.23 13.53
C VAL A 102 -14.50 -17.76 14.30
N ASP A 103 -13.49 -18.23 13.60
CA ASP A 103 -12.24 -18.74 14.17
C ASP A 103 -11.37 -17.67 14.84
N LEU A 104 -11.59 -16.39 14.51
CA LEU A 104 -10.88 -15.23 15.05
C LEU A 104 -11.65 -14.50 16.15
N GLN A 105 -12.96 -14.77 16.31
CA GLN A 105 -13.84 -13.99 17.19
C GLN A 105 -13.41 -14.01 18.66
N GLU A 106 -12.92 -15.15 19.16
CA GLU A 106 -12.46 -15.28 20.55
C GLU A 106 -11.27 -14.34 20.83
N GLU A 107 -10.23 -14.41 20.01
CA GLU A 107 -9.04 -13.56 20.15
C GLU A 107 -9.36 -12.09 19.90
N MET A 108 -10.31 -11.81 19.02
CA MET A 108 -10.81 -10.45 18.82
C MET A 108 -11.47 -9.88 20.08
N VAL A 109 -12.26 -10.68 20.82
CA VAL A 109 -12.81 -10.26 22.11
C VAL A 109 -11.69 -9.97 23.10
N GLU A 110 -10.70 -10.85 23.20
CA GLU A 110 -9.57 -10.66 24.11
C GLU A 110 -8.77 -9.40 23.78
N LEU A 111 -8.48 -9.18 22.49
CA LEU A 111 -7.81 -7.98 21.99
C LEU A 111 -8.57 -6.70 22.33
N GLN A 112 -9.90 -6.70 22.13
CA GLN A 112 -10.76 -5.55 22.42
C GLN A 112 -10.93 -5.28 23.93
N LYS A 113 -10.75 -6.30 24.78
CA LYS A 113 -10.83 -6.18 26.25
C LYS A 113 -9.47 -5.98 26.92
N ASP A 114 -8.36 -6.16 26.20
CA ASP A 114 -7.02 -5.81 26.71
C ASP A 114 -6.94 -4.30 26.96
N ILE A 115 -6.79 -3.90 28.23
CA ILE A 115 -6.77 -2.51 28.67
C ILE A 115 -5.63 -1.72 27.99
N THR A 116 -4.54 -2.38 27.62
CA THR A 116 -3.35 -1.74 27.05
C THR A 116 -3.45 -1.53 25.54
N SER A 117 -4.18 -2.41 24.83
CA SER A 117 -4.26 -2.41 23.37
C SER A 117 -4.90 -1.13 22.78
N PRO A 118 -6.03 -0.61 23.30
CA PRO A 118 -6.60 0.65 22.82
C PRO A 118 -5.68 1.86 23.05
N MET A 119 -4.89 1.88 24.13
CA MET A 119 -3.95 2.96 24.41
C MET A 119 -2.79 2.94 23.40
N ASN A 120 -2.26 1.76 23.10
CA ASN A 120 -1.21 1.58 22.09
C ASN A 120 -1.72 1.99 20.70
N PHE A 121 -2.94 1.58 20.33
CA PHE A 121 -3.55 1.96 19.06
C PHE A 121 -3.80 3.47 18.96
N LYS A 122 -4.27 4.14 20.02
CA LYS A 122 -4.43 5.60 20.01
C LYS A 122 -3.10 6.35 19.85
N ARG A 123 -2.01 5.81 20.39
CA ARG A 123 -0.70 6.46 20.34
C ARG A 123 -0.02 6.30 18.98
N GLY A 124 -0.12 5.11 18.39
CA GLY A 124 0.69 4.72 17.23
C GLY A 124 -0.07 4.15 16.04
N GLY A 125 -1.40 4.16 16.11
CA GLY A 125 -2.29 3.67 15.06
C GLY A 125 -2.17 2.17 14.80
N THR A 126 -2.65 1.78 13.63
CA THR A 126 -2.65 0.40 13.10
C THR A 126 -1.23 -0.16 12.98
N GLU A 127 -0.26 0.65 12.56
CA GLU A 127 1.13 0.24 12.37
C GLU A 127 1.79 -0.17 13.70
N GLU A 128 1.80 0.70 14.72
CA GLU A 128 2.40 0.33 16.01
C GLU A 128 1.65 -0.79 16.72
N MET A 129 0.34 -0.93 16.48
CA MET A 129 -0.44 -2.00 17.08
C MET A 129 0.01 -3.36 16.54
N TRP A 130 -0.08 -3.58 15.22
CA TRP A 130 0.13 -4.90 14.64
C TRP A 130 1.60 -5.30 14.55
N LEU A 131 2.52 -4.34 14.54
CA LEU A 131 3.96 -4.64 14.52
C LEU A 131 4.55 -4.96 15.91
N GLN A 132 3.76 -4.89 16.98
CA GLN A 132 4.20 -5.30 18.30
C GLN A 132 4.42 -6.82 18.36
N ARG A 133 5.64 -7.23 18.73
CA ARG A 133 6.02 -8.66 18.86
C ARG A 133 5.12 -9.48 19.80
N ILE A 134 4.43 -8.82 20.74
CA ILE A 134 3.54 -9.51 21.69
C ILE A 134 2.19 -9.86 21.09
N VAL A 135 1.73 -9.15 20.05
CA VAL A 135 0.43 -9.38 19.42
C VAL A 135 0.31 -10.79 18.83
N PRO A 136 1.22 -11.27 17.95
CA PRO A 136 1.13 -12.64 17.42
C PRO A 136 1.40 -13.73 18.48
N VAL A 137 1.90 -13.36 19.66
CA VAL A 137 2.09 -14.29 20.78
C VAL A 137 0.82 -14.42 21.62
N LYS A 138 0.11 -13.30 21.86
CA LYS A 138 -1.15 -13.30 22.62
C LYS A 138 -2.33 -13.74 21.77
N TYR A 139 -2.35 -13.35 20.50
CA TYR A 139 -3.46 -13.53 19.57
C TYR A 139 -2.92 -14.22 18.29
N PRO A 140 -2.55 -15.51 18.36
CA PRO A 140 -1.87 -16.20 17.27
C PRO A 140 -2.73 -16.47 16.04
N LYS A 141 -4.06 -16.35 16.13
CA LYS A 141 -4.96 -16.47 14.98
C LYS A 141 -5.19 -15.13 14.29
N LEU A 142 -4.92 -13.99 14.96
CA LEU A 142 -5.04 -12.64 14.40
C LEU A 142 -3.82 -12.22 13.56
#